data_AF-A0A225UW31-F1
#
_entry.id   AF-A0A225UW31-F1
#
_cell.length_a   1.000
_cell.length_b   1.000
_cell.length_c   1.000
_cell.angle_alpha   90.00
_cell.angle_beta   90.00
_cell.angle_gamma   90.00
#
_symmetry.space_group_name_H-M   'P 1'
#
loop_
_entity.id
_entity.type
_entity.pdbx_description
1 polymer ?
#
loop_
_entity_poly.entity_id
_entity_poly.type
_entity_poly.pdbx_seq_one_letter_code
_entity_poly.pdbx_strand_id
1 'polypeptide(L)'
;MVQTETEHIKVVKLYSHLKKLDSVCKYLQRVDLNMAQVRVLFDSVVAEFPVTADYLKAGAAIVHDPAFETAVMKMVKDEKLSVAEKKAFMSLETQQGKQQDDDYVDSLLHSGEQQRKRGRLLIRYDDIVVKISPTSVTSANFEILVFLKANRSLWDLMNVAGLDKE
;
A
#
# COMPACT_ATOMS: atom_id res chain seq x y z
N MET A 1 44.98 33.77 11.09
CA MET A 1 43.99 32.78 10.59
C MET A 1 44.21 31.50 11.38
N VAL A 2 43.44 31.28 12.45
CA VAL A 2 43.48 30.07 13.29
C VAL A 2 42.03 29.66 13.58
N GLN A 3 41.26 29.38 12.53
CA GLN A 3 39.87 28.91 12.62
C GLN A 3 39.72 27.44 12.18
N THR A 4 40.73 26.84 11.56
CA THR A 4 40.59 25.57 10.85
C THR A 4 40.60 24.33 11.73
N GLU A 5 41.34 24.31 12.84
CA GLU A 5 41.56 23.06 13.59
C GLU A 5 40.39 22.71 14.52
N THR A 6 39.83 23.69 15.21
CA THR A 6 38.67 23.50 16.10
C THR A 6 37.37 23.24 15.33
N GLU A 7 37.20 23.87 14.17
CA GLU A 7 36.08 23.61 13.26
C GLU A 7 36.18 22.21 12.66
N HIS A 8 37.37 21.79 12.21
CA HIS A 8 37.59 20.46 11.69
C HIS A 8 37.26 19.36 12.73
N ILE A 9 37.69 19.53 13.98
CA ILE A 9 37.34 18.60 15.08
C ILE A 9 35.82 18.50 15.27
N LYS A 10 35.09 19.63 15.22
CA LYS A 10 33.62 19.64 15.35
C LYS A 10 32.95 18.90 14.19
N VAL A 11 33.41 19.12 12.96
CA VAL A 11 32.88 18.45 11.76
C VAL A 11 33.12 16.94 11.84
N VAL A 12 34.32 16.50 12.22
CA VAL A 12 34.64 15.08 12.38
C VAL A 12 33.75 14.44 13.45
N LYS A 13 33.54 15.13 14.58
CA LYS A 13 32.64 14.63 15.63
C LYS A 13 31.19 14.52 15.12
N LEU A 14 30.68 15.54 14.43
CA LEU A 14 29.33 15.53 13.87
C LEU A 14 29.16 14.40 12.84
N TYR A 15 30.15 14.22 11.96
CA TYR A 15 30.16 13.12 11.00
C TYR A 15 30.07 11.76 11.69
N SER A 16 30.79 11.57 12.80
CA SER A 16 30.71 10.33 13.59
C SER A 16 29.30 10.09 14.14
N HIS A 17 28.60 11.13 14.60
CA HIS A 17 27.23 11.04 15.10
C HIS A 17 26.24 10.72 13.97
N LEU A 18 26.37 11.39 12.82
CA LEU A 18 25.55 11.12 11.64
C LEU A 18 25.71 9.68 11.13
N LYS A 19 26.93 9.14 11.15
CA LYS A 19 27.18 7.74 10.77
C LYS A 19 26.46 6.74 11.69
N LYS A 20 26.39 7.03 12.99
CA LYS A 20 25.63 6.21 13.95
C LYS A 20 24.14 6.27 13.65
N LEU A 21 23.57 7.47 13.49
CA LEU A 21 22.15 7.64 13.18
C LEU A 21 21.77 7.02 11.82
N ASP A 22 22.61 7.18 10.80
CA ASP A 22 22.43 6.54 9.49
C ASP A 22 22.39 5.00 9.60
N SER A 23 23.24 4.42 10.44
CA SER A 23 23.22 2.98 10.69
C SER A 23 21.91 2.51 11.34
N VAL A 24 21.35 3.30 12.26
CA VAL A 24 20.04 3.01 12.88
C VAL A 24 18.94 3.12 11.84
N CYS A 25 18.92 4.17 11.02
CA CYS A 25 17.94 4.32 9.93
C CYS A 25 17.97 3.14 8.94
N LYS A 26 19.16 2.72 8.51
CA LYS A 26 19.34 1.55 7.64
C LYS A 26 18.87 0.27 8.30
N TYR A 27 19.09 0.12 9.60
CA TYR A 27 18.60 -1.03 10.33
C TYR A 27 17.07 -1.02 10.36
N LEU A 28 16.45 0.12 10.67
CA LEU A 28 14.98 0.31 10.72
C LEU A 28 14.27 0.05 9.38
N GLN A 29 14.97 0.14 8.25
CA GLN A 29 14.43 -0.13 6.91
C GLN A 29 14.34 -1.63 6.58
N ARG A 30 14.82 -2.51 7.46
CA ARG A 30 14.75 -3.96 7.22
C ARG A 30 13.34 -4.50 7.43
N VAL A 31 12.99 -5.53 6.67
CA VAL A 31 11.66 -6.16 6.68
C VAL A 31 11.48 -7.11 7.87
N ASP A 32 12.58 -7.60 8.46
CA ASP A 32 12.60 -8.60 9.54
C ASP A 32 12.58 -8.00 10.96
N LEU A 33 12.14 -6.75 11.10
CA LEU A 33 12.12 -6.02 12.36
C LEU A 33 10.79 -6.20 13.10
N ASN A 34 10.89 -6.54 14.39
CA ASN A 34 9.74 -6.50 15.29
C ASN A 34 9.67 -5.16 16.05
N MET A 35 8.48 -4.82 16.56
CA MET A 35 8.26 -3.57 17.29
C MET A 35 9.08 -3.46 18.59
N ALA A 36 9.46 -4.59 19.20
CA ALA A 36 10.32 -4.61 20.38
C ALA A 36 11.74 -4.10 20.05
N GLN A 37 12.30 -4.57 18.93
CA GLN A 37 13.62 -4.17 18.44
C GLN A 37 13.62 -2.70 18.02
N VAL A 38 12.57 -2.24 17.34
CA VAL A 38 12.40 -0.81 17.00
C VAL A 38 12.42 0.04 18.27
N ARG A 39 11.71 -0.39 19.32
CA ARG A 39 11.69 0.34 20.59
C ARG A 39 13.05 0.38 21.26
N VAL A 40 13.78 -0.74 21.30
CA VAL A 40 15.15 -0.79 21.84
C VAL A 40 16.09 0.16 21.08
N LEU A 41 15.98 0.22 19.75
CA LEU A 41 16.77 1.15 18.93
C LEU A 41 16.46 2.61 19.27
N PHE A 42 15.18 2.98 19.37
CA PHE A 42 14.80 4.34 19.74
C PHE A 42 15.22 4.71 21.16
N ASP A 43 15.04 3.82 22.14
CA ASP A 43 15.50 4.07 23.51
C ASP A 43 17.03 4.22 23.58
N SER A 44 17.78 3.46 22.77
CA SER A 44 19.24 3.60 22.63
C SER A 44 19.64 4.94 22.01
N VAL A 45 18.93 5.39 20.96
CA VAL A 45 19.15 6.70 20.33
C VAL A 45 18.84 7.83 21.29
N VAL A 46 17.78 7.72 22.10
CA VAL A 46 17.44 8.72 23.12
C VAL A 46 18.50 8.78 24.22
N ALA A 47 19.03 7.63 24.65
CA ALA A 47 20.09 7.59 25.64
C ALA A 47 21.40 8.22 25.13
N GLU A 48 21.75 7.99 23.87
CA GLU A 48 22.98 8.54 23.27
C GLU A 48 22.82 10.00 22.81
N PHE A 49 21.63 10.39 22.36
CA PHE A 49 21.30 11.72 21.86
C PHE A 49 20.07 12.28 22.56
N PRO A 50 20.19 12.80 23.80
CA PRO A 50 19.05 13.25 24.61
C PRO A 50 18.17 14.32 23.94
N VAL A 51 18.74 15.11 23.01
CA VAL A 51 17.99 16.09 22.20
C VAL A 51 16.89 15.45 21.34
N THR A 52 16.98 14.15 21.05
CA THR A 52 15.98 13.41 20.28
C THR A 52 14.81 12.92 21.13
N ALA A 53 14.89 13.04 22.46
CA ALA A 53 13.88 12.52 23.38
C ALA A 53 12.48 13.05 23.06
N ASP A 54 12.36 14.33 22.72
CA ASP A 54 11.05 14.94 22.44
C ASP A 54 10.37 14.41 21.16
N TYR A 55 11.13 13.72 20.31
CA TYR A 55 10.64 13.13 19.07
C TYR A 55 10.49 11.60 19.15
N LEU A 56 11.26 10.91 20.00
CA LEU A 56 11.35 9.45 20.00
C LEU A 56 10.87 8.77 21.30
N LYS A 57 10.71 9.51 22.39
CA LYS A 57 10.19 8.94 23.65
C LYS A 57 8.73 8.52 23.51
N ALA A 58 8.27 7.62 24.39
CA ALA A 58 6.90 7.10 24.37
C ALA A 58 5.79 8.19 24.45
N GLY A 59 6.11 9.38 24.97
CA GLY A 59 5.21 10.54 25.02
C GLY A 59 5.57 11.64 24.02
N ALA A 60 6.26 11.33 22.93
CA ALA A 60 6.55 12.30 21.88
C ALA A 60 5.24 12.78 21.22
N ALA A 61 5.21 14.05 20.76
CA ALA A 61 4.00 14.65 20.18
C ALA A 61 3.50 13.94 18.91
N ILE A 62 4.37 13.16 18.26
CA ILE A 62 4.03 12.32 17.11
C ILE A 62 3.19 11.08 17.48
N VAL A 63 3.11 10.74 18.77
CA VAL A 63 2.35 9.57 19.23
C VAL A 63 0.86 9.92 19.22
N HIS A 64 0.15 9.37 18.24
CA HIS A 64 -1.27 9.64 18.02
C HIS A 64 -2.17 9.07 19.12
N ASP A 65 -1.88 7.85 19.58
CA ASP A 65 -2.59 7.20 20.68
C ASP A 65 -1.58 6.58 21.67
N PRO A 66 -1.23 7.31 22.74
CA PRO A 66 -0.32 6.82 23.76
C PRO A 66 -0.80 5.54 24.47
N ALA A 67 -2.12 5.34 24.59
CA ALA A 67 -2.67 4.15 25.22
C ALA A 67 -2.50 2.93 24.32
N PHE A 68 -2.70 3.09 23.01
CA PHE A 68 -2.44 2.03 22.03
C PHE A 68 -0.97 1.61 22.00
N GLU A 69 -0.03 2.55 21.89
CA GLU A 69 1.41 2.24 21.84
C GLU A 69 1.89 1.54 23.12
N THR A 70 1.40 1.99 24.28
CA THR A 70 1.70 1.35 25.58
C THR A 70 1.12 -0.06 25.63
N ALA A 71 -0.07 -0.27 25.07
CA ALA A 71 -0.72 -1.57 25.00
C ALA A 71 0.07 -2.55 24.10
N VAL A 72 0.55 -2.10 22.94
CA VAL A 72 1.42 -2.89 22.05
C VAL A 72 2.71 -3.28 22.77
N MET A 73 3.35 -2.33 23.47
CA MET A 73 4.55 -2.63 24.26
C MET A 73 4.30 -3.63 25.39
N LYS A 74 3.16 -3.53 26.08
CA LYS A 74 2.80 -4.48 27.13
C LYS A 74 2.48 -5.87 26.59
N MET A 75 1.83 -5.95 25.43
CA MET A 75 1.59 -7.21 24.74
C MET A 75 2.91 -7.90 24.36
N VAL A 76 3.88 -7.14 23.83
CA VAL A 76 5.21 -7.65 23.50
C VAL A 76 5.98 -8.14 24.74
N LYS A 77 5.75 -7.51 25.90
CA LYS A 77 6.37 -7.89 27.18
C LYS A 77 5.58 -8.92 27.99
N ASP A 78 4.47 -9.41 27.45
CA ASP A 78 3.53 -10.34 28.10
C ASP A 78 2.99 -9.81 29.45
N GLU A 79 2.78 -8.50 29.53
CA GLU A 79 2.25 -7.78 30.69
C GLU A 79 0.72 -7.58 30.61
N LYS A 80 0.07 -7.43 31.77
CA LYS A 80 -1.39 -7.23 31.84
C LYS A 80 -1.81 -5.87 31.29
N LEU A 81 -2.73 -5.89 30.33
CA LEU A 81 -3.34 -4.69 29.75
C LEU A 81 -4.41 -4.07 30.67
N SER A 82 -4.36 -2.75 30.80
CA SER A 82 -5.37 -1.91 31.45
C SER A 82 -6.67 -1.86 30.63
N VAL A 83 -7.78 -1.45 31.26
CA VAL A 83 -9.08 -1.26 30.59
C VAL A 83 -8.98 -0.22 29.46
N ALA A 84 -8.21 0.86 29.67
CA ALA A 84 -7.99 1.89 28.66
C ALA A 84 -7.18 1.36 27.46
N GLU A 85 -6.17 0.53 27.73
CA GLU A 85 -5.30 -0.10 26.72
C GLU A 85 -6.07 -1.13 25.88
N LYS A 86 -6.90 -1.96 26.53
CA LYS A 86 -7.82 -2.88 25.84
C LYS A 86 -8.81 -2.12 24.95
N LYS A 87 -9.37 -1.01 25.43
CA LYS A 87 -10.28 -0.16 24.65
C LYS A 87 -9.59 0.46 23.43
N ALA A 88 -8.32 0.87 23.55
CA ALA A 88 -7.55 1.42 22.45
C ALA A 88 -7.39 0.40 21.30
N PHE A 89 -7.14 -0.87 21.61
CA PHE A 89 -7.14 -1.95 20.61
C PHE A 89 -8.51 -2.14 19.93
N MET A 90 -9.60 -2.16 20.68
CA MET A 90 -10.95 -2.27 20.09
C MET A 90 -11.31 -1.06 19.23
N SER A 91 -10.72 0.10 19.50
CA SER A 91 -10.90 1.31 18.69
C SER A 91 -10.24 1.19 17.31
N LEU A 92 -9.17 0.40 17.15
CA LEU A 92 -8.62 0.08 15.82
C LEU A 92 -9.58 -0.79 15.01
N GLU A 93 -10.22 -1.76 15.65
CA GLU A 93 -11.24 -2.62 15.02
C GLU A 93 -12.41 -1.77 14.47
N THR A 94 -12.77 -0.70 15.19
CA THR A 94 -13.82 0.23 14.75
C THR A 94 -13.34 1.18 13.63
N GLN A 95 -12.03 1.43 13.49
CA GLN A 95 -11.46 2.24 12.41
C GLN A 95 -11.17 1.45 11.13
N GLN A 96 -11.03 0.12 11.20
CA GLN A 96 -11.06 -0.74 10.01
C GLN A 96 -12.43 -0.73 9.28
N GLY A 97 -13.47 -0.15 9.88
CA GLY A 97 -14.80 0.03 9.28
C GLY A 97 -15.02 1.34 8.53
N LYS A 98 -13.98 2.17 8.31
CA LYS A 98 -14.08 3.38 7.46
C LYS A 98 -12.99 3.46 6.39
N GLN A 99 -12.49 2.32 5.91
CA GLN A 99 -12.05 2.25 4.53
C GLN A 99 -13.30 2.12 3.67
N GLN A 100 -13.80 3.28 3.26
CA GLN A 100 -14.65 3.41 2.08
C GLN A 100 -13.75 3.27 0.85
N ASP A 101 -13.14 2.10 0.70
CA ASP A 101 -12.44 1.66 -0.50
C ASP A 101 -12.72 0.16 -0.58
N ASP A 102 -13.15 -0.29 -1.77
CA ASP A 102 -13.51 -1.67 -2.13
C ASP A 102 -15.01 -2.02 -2.22
N ASP A 103 -15.80 -1.16 -2.86
CA ASP A 103 -17.12 -1.57 -3.37
C ASP A 103 -17.37 -1.18 -4.83
N TYR A 104 -16.33 -0.83 -5.60
CA TYR A 104 -16.46 -0.57 -7.04
C TYR A 104 -16.01 -1.74 -7.91
N VAL A 105 -14.82 -2.31 -7.67
CA VAL A 105 -14.30 -3.43 -8.49
C VAL A 105 -15.12 -4.70 -8.24
N ASP A 106 -15.45 -5.01 -6.99
CA ASP A 106 -16.31 -6.15 -6.67
C ASP A 106 -17.72 -5.95 -7.24
N SER A 107 -18.32 -4.77 -7.08
CA SER A 107 -19.60 -4.44 -7.74
C SER A 107 -19.54 -4.55 -9.27
N LEU A 108 -18.44 -4.13 -9.88
CA LEU A 108 -18.24 -4.18 -11.33
C LEU A 108 -18.12 -5.63 -11.83
N LEU A 109 -17.35 -6.49 -11.15
CA LEU A 109 -17.20 -7.90 -11.46
C LEU A 109 -18.55 -8.64 -11.38
N HIS A 110 -19.31 -8.43 -10.30
CA HIS A 110 -20.61 -9.07 -10.11
C HIS A 110 -21.67 -8.59 -11.12
N SER A 111 -21.63 -7.31 -11.53
CA SER A 111 -22.53 -6.78 -12.57
C SER A 111 -22.27 -7.40 -13.96
N GLY A 112 -21.00 -7.62 -14.31
CA GLY A 112 -20.60 -8.22 -15.59
C GLY A 112 -20.98 -9.70 -15.70
N GLU A 113 -20.94 -10.44 -14.58
CA GLU A 113 -21.32 -11.85 -14.55
C GLU A 113 -22.83 -12.09 -14.72
N GLN A 114 -23.68 -11.20 -14.19
CA GLN A 114 -25.13 -11.29 -14.39
C GLN A 114 -25.55 -10.99 -15.84
N GLN A 115 -24.87 -10.07 -16.51
CA GLN A 115 -25.07 -9.77 -17.94
C GLN A 115 -24.67 -10.96 -18.83
N ARG A 116 -23.55 -11.63 -18.54
CA ARG A 116 -23.08 -12.82 -19.30
C ARG A 116 -24.04 -14.01 -19.24
N LYS A 117 -24.84 -14.15 -18.18
CA LYS A 117 -25.82 -15.25 -18.05
C LYS A 117 -27.08 -15.06 -18.89
N ARG A 118 -27.38 -13.84 -19.37
CA ARG A 118 -28.62 -13.52 -20.12
C ARG A 118 -28.49 -13.58 -21.64
N GLY A 119 -27.30 -13.85 -22.19
CA GLY A 119 -27.08 -13.78 -23.63
C GLY A 119 -26.06 -14.78 -24.15
N ARG A 120 -26.15 -16.06 -23.77
CA ARG A 120 -25.47 -17.12 -24.54
C ARG A 120 -26.18 -17.28 -25.88
N LEU A 121 -25.98 -16.34 -26.80
CA LEU A 121 -26.08 -16.68 -28.20
C LEU A 121 -24.95 -17.67 -28.45
N LEU A 122 -25.32 -18.93 -28.69
CA LEU A 122 -24.42 -19.97 -29.09
C LEU A 122 -23.88 -19.60 -30.49
N ILE A 123 -22.90 -18.70 -30.54
CA ILE A 123 -22.21 -18.37 -31.77
C ILE A 123 -21.38 -19.59 -32.11
N ARG A 124 -21.89 -20.40 -33.05
CA ARG A 124 -21.21 -21.55 -33.58
C ARG A 124 -20.03 -21.04 -34.41
N TYR A 125 -18.82 -21.29 -33.94
CA TYR A 125 -17.57 -20.80 -34.55
C TYR A 125 -17.46 -21.15 -36.05
N ASP A 126 -18.14 -22.20 -36.51
CA ASP A 126 -18.20 -22.60 -37.92
C ASP A 126 -18.69 -21.49 -38.88
N ASP A 127 -19.65 -20.64 -38.47
CA ASP A 127 -20.19 -19.58 -39.33
C ASP A 127 -19.23 -18.40 -39.52
N ILE A 128 -18.25 -18.24 -38.62
CA ILE A 128 -17.29 -17.13 -38.64
C ILE A 128 -16.14 -17.42 -39.60
N VAL A 129 -15.74 -18.69 -39.71
CA VAL A 129 -14.59 -19.13 -40.52
C VAL A 129 -14.85 -18.92 -42.02
N VAL A 130 -16.09 -19.07 -42.47
CA VAL A 130 -16.44 -19.00 -43.91
C VAL A 130 -16.28 -17.60 -44.51
N LYS A 131 -16.28 -16.53 -43.70
CA LYS A 131 -16.27 -15.14 -44.20
C LYS A 131 -14.92 -14.41 -44.10
N ILE A 132 -13.87 -15.08 -43.59
CA ILE A 132 -12.54 -14.46 -43.46
C ILE A 132 -11.67 -14.95 -44.63
N SER A 133 -11.36 -14.07 -45.60
CA SER A 133 -10.45 -14.39 -46.70
C SER A 133 -9.08 -14.81 -46.17
N PRO A 134 -8.56 -16.00 -46.51
CA PRO A 134 -7.41 -16.62 -45.84
C PRO A 134 -6.07 -16.17 -46.45
N THR A 135 -5.88 -14.88 -46.63
CA THR A 135 -4.59 -14.33 -47.05
C THR A 135 -4.04 -13.47 -45.91
N SER A 136 -3.19 -14.09 -45.08
CA SER A 136 -2.41 -13.49 -43.98
C SER A 136 -3.06 -13.35 -42.60
N VAL A 137 -3.80 -14.36 -42.12
CA VAL A 137 -4.26 -14.40 -40.73
C VAL A 137 -3.40 -15.38 -39.91
N THR A 138 -2.61 -14.88 -38.95
CA THR A 138 -1.96 -15.71 -37.91
C THR A 138 -2.99 -16.10 -36.85
N SER A 139 -2.77 -17.19 -36.09
CA SER A 139 -3.71 -17.63 -35.03
C SER A 139 -4.06 -16.51 -34.04
N ALA A 140 -3.09 -15.67 -33.69
CA ALA A 140 -3.29 -14.53 -32.79
C ALA A 140 -4.17 -13.44 -33.43
N ASN A 141 -3.95 -13.12 -34.71
CA ASN A 141 -4.76 -12.14 -35.42
C ASN A 141 -6.19 -12.67 -35.63
N PHE A 142 -6.35 -13.98 -35.84
CA PHE A 142 -7.66 -14.60 -35.97
C PHE A 142 -8.47 -14.47 -34.69
N GLU A 143 -7.90 -14.83 -33.54
CA GLU A 143 -8.58 -14.75 -32.25
C GLU A 143 -9.01 -13.33 -31.91
N ILE A 144 -8.13 -12.34 -32.14
CA ILE A 144 -8.43 -10.93 -31.93
C ILE A 144 -9.56 -10.46 -32.86
N LEU A 145 -9.51 -10.81 -34.15
CA LEU A 145 -10.56 -10.45 -35.10
C LEU A 145 -11.90 -11.10 -34.77
N VAL A 146 -11.90 -12.37 -34.36
CA VAL A 146 -13.11 -13.09 -33.94
C VAL A 146 -13.68 -12.46 -32.68
N PHE A 147 -12.85 -12.14 -31.70
CA PHE A 147 -13.25 -11.45 -30.48
C PHE A 147 -13.91 -10.10 -30.80
N LEU A 148 -13.27 -9.25 -31.61
CA LEU A 148 -13.81 -7.94 -31.97
C LEU A 148 -15.10 -8.06 -32.79
N LYS A 149 -15.21 -9.07 -33.68
CA LYS A 149 -16.39 -9.30 -34.50
C LYS A 149 -17.57 -9.82 -33.68
N ALA A 150 -17.34 -10.79 -32.81
CA ALA A 150 -18.37 -11.38 -31.95
C ALA A 150 -18.92 -10.36 -30.93
N ASN A 151 -18.05 -9.44 -30.48
CA ASN A 151 -18.43 -8.38 -29.57
C ASN A 151 -18.78 -7.05 -30.26
N ARG A 152 -19.01 -7.04 -31.58
CA ARG A 152 -19.20 -5.80 -32.37
C ARG A 152 -20.29 -4.88 -31.80
N SER A 153 -21.38 -5.44 -31.25
CA SER A 153 -22.46 -4.66 -30.64
C SER A 153 -22.05 -3.90 -29.38
N LEU A 154 -20.99 -4.33 -28.69
CA LEU A 154 -20.45 -3.67 -27.50
C LEU A 154 -19.56 -2.47 -27.85
N TRP A 155 -19.02 -2.45 -29.06
CA TRP A 155 -18.10 -1.41 -29.55
C TRP A 155 -18.67 -0.60 -30.70
N ASP A 156 -20.01 -0.60 -30.86
CA ASP A 156 -20.66 0.17 -31.91
C ASP A 156 -20.39 1.67 -31.72
N LEU A 157 -20.26 2.40 -32.83
CA LEU A 157 -19.91 3.81 -32.86
C LEU A 157 -20.87 4.67 -32.03
N MET A 158 -22.13 4.25 -31.88
CA MET A 158 -23.12 4.92 -31.04
C MET A 158 -22.83 4.80 -29.53
N ASN A 159 -22.18 3.72 -29.10
CA ASN A 159 -21.79 3.53 -27.70
C ASN A 159 -20.46 4.24 -27.38
N VAL A 160 -19.55 4.32 -28.35
CA VAL A 160 -18.24 4.96 -28.17
C VAL A 160 -18.30 6.48 -28.37
N ALA A 161 -19.19 6.97 -29.23
CA ALA A 161 -19.42 8.41 -29.46
C ALA A 161 -20.38 9.05 -28.43
N GLY A 162 -20.79 8.33 -27.38
CA GLY A 162 -21.66 8.82 -26.30
C GLY A 162 -21.01 9.82 -25.34
N LEU A 163 -20.04 10.61 -25.80
CA LEU A 163 -19.47 11.76 -25.12
C LEU A 163 -19.50 12.94 -26.09
N ASP A 164 -20.67 13.54 -26.23
CA ASP A 164 -20.85 14.97 -26.53
C ASP A 164 -22.34 15.24 -26.66
N LYS A 165 -23.00 15.59 -25.54
CA LYS A 165 -24.04 16.63 -25.47
C LYS A 165 -24.10 17.18 -24.04
N GLU A 166 -23.72 18.46 -23.92
CA GLU A 166 -24.23 19.38 -22.90
C GLU A 166 -25.77 19.35 -22.84
#